data_AF-A0AB39BRJ3-F1
#
_entry.id   AF-A0AB39BRJ3-F1
#
_cell.length_a   1.000
_cell.length_b   1.000
_cell.length_c   1.000
_cell.angle_alpha   90.00
_cell.angle_beta   90.00
_cell.angle_gamma   90.00
#
_symmetry.space_group_name_H-M   'P 1'
#
loop_
_entity.id
_entity.type
_entity.pdbx_description
1 polymer ?
#
loop_
_entity_poly.entity_id
_entity_poly.type
_entity_poly.pdbx_seq_one_letter_code
_entity_poly.pdbx_strand_id
1 'polypeptide(L)' 'MEFQTTRMKKLIEHDRFLLSTFNELISQSITEEEALHYMFLVYVQSEPILLNAYNHLTIETKDS' A
#
# COMPACT_ATOMS: atom_id res chain seq x y z
N MET A 1 -2.86 -10.37 9.03
CA MET A 1 -1.84 -9.29 8.98
C MET A 1 -2.54 -7.96 9.15
N GLU A 2 -1.96 -7.05 9.93
CA GLU A 2 -2.52 -5.73 10.18
C GLU A 2 -2.09 -4.70 9.13
N PHE A 3 -2.97 -3.72 8.91
CA PHE A 3 -2.70 -2.57 8.07
C PHE A 3 -1.66 -1.65 8.72
N GLN A 4 -0.72 -1.14 7.92
CA GLN A 4 0.31 -0.19 8.34
C GLN A 4 0.53 0.84 7.25
N THR A 5 0.13 2.08 7.54
CA THR A 5 0.18 3.23 6.63
C THR A 5 1.55 3.41 5.98
N THR A 6 2.63 3.40 6.77
CA THR A 6 4.00 3.60 6.25
C THR A 6 4.42 2.51 5.26
N ARG A 7 4.00 1.26 5.46
CA ARG A 7 4.30 0.15 4.54
C ARG A 7 3.53 0.29 3.25
N MET A 8 2.25 0.65 3.36
CA MET A 8 1.40 0.85 2.19
C MET A 8 1.94 1.99 1.31
N LYS A 9 2.36 3.10 1.91
CA LYS A 9 2.99 4.22 1.19
C LYS A 9 4.23 3.77 0.42
N LYS A 10 5.16 3.06 1.07
CA LYS A 10 6.35 2.50 0.40
C LYS A 10 5.99 1.57 -0.75
N LEU A 11 5.02 0.68 -0.56
CA LEU A 11 4.59 -0.24 -1.61
C LEU A 11 4.05 0.51 -2.84
N ILE A 12 3.24 1.54 -2.60
CA ILE A 12 2.67 2.40 -3.64
C ILE A 12 3.77 3.14 -4.40
N GLU A 13 4.81 3.62 -3.73
CA GLU A 13 5.96 4.30 -4.38
C GLU A 13 6.71 3.38 -5.37
N HIS A 14 6.73 2.07 -5.11
CA HIS A 14 7.43 1.09 -5.95
C HIS A 14 6.57 0.52 -7.09
N ASP A 15 5.24 0.52 -6.95
CA ASP A 15 4.33 -0.05 -7.92
C ASP A 15 3.53 1.04 -8.65
N ARG A 16 3.77 1.21 -9.96
CA ARG A 16 3.13 2.25 -10.77
C ARG A 16 1.62 2.10 -10.87
N PHE A 17 1.08 0.88 -10.85
CA PHE A 17 -0.36 0.64 -10.90
C PHE A 17 -1.01 1.07 -9.59
N LEU A 18 -0.41 0.69 -8.46
CA LEU A 18 -0.87 1.12 -7.14
C LEU A 18 -0.77 2.64 -6.99
N LEU A 19 0.31 3.27 -7.46
CA LEU A 19 0.44 4.74 -7.45
C LEU A 19 -0.65 5.44 -8.26
N SER A 20 -0.96 4.95 -9.46
CA SER A 20 -2.06 5.50 -10.27
C SER A 20 -3.39 5.38 -9.54
N THR A 21 -3.68 4.19 -9.02
CA THR A 21 -4.92 3.89 -8.30
C THR A 21 -5.07 4.77 -7.05
N PHE A 22 -3.99 4.95 -6.29
CA PHE A 22 -3.98 5.83 -5.13
C PHE A 22 -4.31 7.27 -5.52
N ASN A 23 -3.65 7.82 -6.54
CA ASN A 23 -3.88 9.18 -7.01
C ASN A 23 -5.33 9.38 -7.49
N GLU A 24 -5.92 8.38 -8.15
CA GLU A 24 -7.33 8.39 -8.54
C GLU A 24 -8.27 8.45 -7.32
N LEU A 25 -8.01 7.68 -6.26
CA LEU A 25 -8.79 7.73 -5.03
C LEU A 25 -8.68 9.11 -4.34
N ILE A 26 -7.47 9.67 -4.25
CA ILE A 26 -7.25 11.00 -3.68
C ILE A 26 -7.98 12.07 -4.50
N SER A 27 -7.97 11.98 -5.83
CA SER A 27 -8.69 12.92 -6.70
C SER A 27 -10.22 12.90 -6.50
N GLN A 28 -10.75 11.81 -5.94
CA GLN A 28 -12.17 11.66 -5.59
C GLN A 28 -12.51 12.18 -4.19
N SER A 29 -11.62 12.96 -3.57
CA SER A 29 -11.76 13.50 -2.20
C SER A 29 -11.83 12.43 -1.10
N ILE A 30 -11.34 11.21 -1.37
CA ILE A 30 -11.13 10.19 -0.34
C ILE A 30 -9.91 10.61 0.48
N THR A 31 -9.99 10.48 1.81
CA THR A 31 -8.85 10.80 2.65
C THR A 31 -7.68 9.85 2.37
N GLU A 32 -6.46 10.32 2.59
CA GLU A 32 -5.27 9.48 2.39
C GLU A 32 -5.33 8.18 3.19
N GLU A 33 -5.76 8.24 4.45
CA GLU A 33 -5.86 7.05 5.31
C GLU A 33 -6.89 6.04 4.78
N GLU A 34 -8.08 6.51 4.38
CA GLU A 34 -9.11 5.65 3.80
C GLU A 34 -8.67 5.03 2.47
N ALA A 35 -7.98 5.80 1.62
CA ALA A 35 -7.46 5.31 0.34
C ALA A 35 -6.41 4.21 0.55
N LEU A 36 -5.46 4.42 1.47
CA LEU A 36 -4.44 3.42 1.80
C LEU A 36 -5.05 2.15 2.39
N HIS A 37 -6.03 2.30 3.28
CA HIS A 37 -6.72 1.16 3.88
C HIS A 37 -7.55 0.37 2.86
N TYR A 38 -8.27 1.08 1.98
CA TYR A 38 -9.00 0.47 0.87
C TYR A 38 -8.08 -0.32 -0.04
N MET A 39 -6.96 0.27 -0.47
CA MET A 39 -6.01 -0.41 -1.34
C MET A 39 -5.39 -1.64 -0.69
N PHE A 40 -5.12 -1.59 0.62
CA PHE A 40 -4.66 -2.75 1.36
C PHE A 40 -5.67 -3.89 1.33
N LEU A 41 -6.95 -3.61 1.58
CA LEU A 41 -8.00 -4.63 1.57
C LEU A 41 -8.26 -5.20 0.16
N VAL A 42 -8.28 -4.34 -0.86
CA VAL A 42 -8.72 -4.71 -2.21
C VAL A 42 -7.61 -5.32 -3.05
N TYR A 43 -6.36 -4.84 -2.92
CA TYR A 43 -5.25 -5.28 -3.77
C TYR A 43 -4.21 -6.08 -2.99
N VAL A 44 -3.81 -5.60 -1.80
CA VAL A 44 -2.71 -6.26 -1.06
C VAL A 44 -3.17 -7.58 -0.44
N GLN A 45 -4.39 -7.66 0.10
CA GLN A 45 -4.89 -8.90 0.69
C GLN A 45 -5.36 -9.92 -0.35
N SER A 46 -5.72 -9.49 -1.55
CA SER A 46 -6.26 -10.36 -2.61
C SER A 46 -5.15 -11.01 -3.45
N GLU A 47 -4.03 -10.30 -3.66
CA GLU A 47 -2.95 -10.75 -4.55
C GLU A 47 -1.73 -11.25 -3.76
N PRO A 48 -1.36 -12.54 -3.85
CA PRO A 48 -0.23 -13.11 -3.10
C PRO A 48 1.10 -12.39 -3.32
N ILE A 49 1.34 -11.89 -4.54
CA ILE A 49 2.58 -11.16 -4.87
C ILE A 49 2.63 -9.81 -4.15
N LEU A 50 1.52 -9.06 -4.14
CA LEU A 50 1.45 -7.78 -3.43
C LEU A 50 1.48 -7.97 -1.92
N LEU A 51 0.84 -9.03 -1.41
CA LEU A 51 0.92 -9.41 -0.01
C LEU A 51 2.38 -9.68 0.41
N ASN A 52 3.11 -10.42 -0.41
CA ASN A 52 4.52 -10.71 -0.16
C ASN A 52 5.39 -9.45 -0.25
N ALA A 53 5.20 -8.60 -1.27
CA ALA A 53 5.93 -7.34 -1.38
C ALA A 53 5.68 -6.43 -0.16
N TYR A 54 4.42 -6.28 0.25
CA TYR A 54 4.02 -5.56 1.46
C TYR A 54 4.70 -6.12 2.72
N ASN A 55 4.83 -7.46 2.82
CA ASN A 55 5.54 -8.14 3.90
C ASN A 55 7.06 -7.95 3.86
N HIS A 56 7.67 -7.86 2.68
CA HIS A 56 9.12 -7.74 2.55
C HIS A 56 9.62 -6.31 2.81
N LEU A 57 8.82 -5.29 2.49
CA LEU A 57 9.11 -3.87 2.78
C LEU A 57 9.20 -3.55 4.30
N THR A 58 9.03 -4.56 5.14
CA THR A 58 9.01 -4.48 6.61
C THR A 58 10.33 -4.91 7.24
N ILE A 59 11.18 -5.59 6.47
CA ILE A 59 12.44 -6.18 6.94
C ILE A 59 13.58 -5.17 6.80
N GLU A 60 13.52 -4.25 5.82
CA GLU A 60 14.59 -3.27 5.56
C GLU A 60 14.62 -2.06 6.52
N THR A 61 13.67 -1.92 7.45
CA THR A 61 13.69 -0.80 8.44
C THR A 61 14.33 -1.18 9.79
N LYS A 62 15.08 -2.28 9.88
CA LYS A 62 15.77 -2.66 11.13
C LYS A 62 17.29 -2.48 11.15
N ASP A 63 17.92 -2.07 10.06
CA ASP A 63 19.36 -1.79 10.04
C ASP A 63 19.64 -0.40 9.47
N SER A 64 19.71 0.61 10.35
CA SER A 64 20.52 1.84 10.24
C SER A 64 20.49 2.60 11.57
#